data_AF-A0A370BM69-F1
#
_entry.id   AF-A0A370BM69-F1
#
_cell.length_a   1.000
_cell.length_b   1.000
_cell.length_c   1.000
_cell.angle_alpha   90.00
_cell.angle_beta   90.00
_cell.angle_gamma   90.00
#
_symmetry.space_group_name_H-M   'P 1'
#
loop_
_entity.id
_entity.type
_entity.pdbx_description
1 polymer ?
#
loop_
_entity_poly.entity_id
_entity_poly.type
_entity_poly.pdbx_seq_one_letter_code
_entity_poly.pdbx_strand_id
1 'polypeptide(L)'
;MLNYFKITANIVLRFIKAVFDLVSFSAYVVQLTIRDLILTATNPFRPNRPVGNVIPRGYPGHGGTWPEYTAPKRGEDSRSPCPGLNALANHGILPNNGKRITYAQLSHAIQHAYNLAPTLASQLTSAAKQLDQGRGWIDLHDLNVLNVVQHDASFTRPDIAFCPDQSIPHTGLINRLLDHASDGKHLSLTDFSYYSGLRRAECKRNNGQYTLSGSFIHKMIGSGTSALMYSIFGGDIEALRVWLVDERFMDGWEPRTREALGHTVAQALATSLAVEFSIDEKQALREGDVFYHE
;
A
#
# COMPACT_ATOMS: atom_id res chain seq x y z
N MET A 1 -7.67 -30.28 40.43
CA MET A 1 -8.37 -31.01 39.35
C MET A 1 -8.81 -30.04 38.28
N LEU A 2 -8.65 -30.39 37.00
CA LEU A 2 -9.18 -29.61 35.88
C LEU A 2 -10.72 -29.67 35.91
N ASN A 3 -11.37 -28.52 35.77
CA ASN A 3 -12.82 -28.45 35.65
C ASN A 3 -13.22 -28.75 34.20
N TYR A 4 -13.42 -30.04 33.90
CA TYR A 4 -13.75 -30.50 32.54
C TYR A 4 -15.03 -29.88 31.98
N PHE A 5 -16.03 -29.57 32.83
CA PHE A 5 -17.23 -28.87 32.40
C PHE A 5 -16.92 -27.46 31.89
N LYS A 6 -16.14 -26.69 32.65
CA LYS A 6 -15.69 -25.34 32.25
C LYS A 6 -14.82 -25.39 30.99
N ILE A 7 -13.98 -26.41 30.85
CA ILE A 7 -13.16 -26.61 29.64
C ILE A 7 -14.05 -26.86 28.42
N THR A 8 -15.00 -27.79 28.51
CA THR A 8 -15.94 -28.10 27.42
C THR A 8 -16.78 -26.87 27.05
N ALA A 9 -17.32 -26.15 28.03
CA ALA A 9 -18.08 -24.92 27.79
C ALA A 9 -17.23 -23.86 27.07
N ASN A 10 -15.98 -23.66 27.49
CA ASN A 10 -15.06 -22.72 26.84
C ASN A 10 -14.71 -23.14 25.41
N ILE A 11 -14.55 -24.43 25.13
CA ILE A 11 -14.29 -24.94 23.77
C ILE A 11 -15.50 -24.66 22.88
N VAL A 12 -16.72 -24.96 23.35
CA VAL A 12 -17.96 -24.71 22.60
C VAL A 12 -18.14 -23.22 22.31
N LEU A 13 -17.96 -22.35 23.31
CA LEU A 13 -18.06 -20.90 23.11
C LEU A 13 -17.04 -20.36 22.11
N ARG A 14 -15.78 -20.84 22.17
CA ARG A 14 -14.74 -20.46 21.20
C ARG A 14 -15.07 -20.95 19.79
N PHE A 15 -15.61 -22.15 19.67
CA PHE A 15 -16.04 -22.70 18.38
C PHE A 15 -17.20 -21.88 17.78
N ILE A 16 -18.24 -21.59 18.56
CA ILE A 16 -19.37 -20.74 18.13
C ILE A 16 -18.87 -19.36 17.69
N LYS A 17 -17.99 -18.73 18.48
CA LYS A 17 -17.39 -17.44 18.12
C LYS A 17 -16.60 -17.53 16.82
N ALA A 18 -15.76 -18.56 16.65
CA ALA A 18 -14.97 -18.75 15.43
C ALA A 18 -15.85 -18.93 14.19
N VAL A 19 -16.94 -19.70 14.29
CA VAL A 19 -17.91 -19.86 13.21
C VAL A 19 -18.59 -18.53 12.89
N PHE A 20 -19.05 -17.79 13.90
CA PHE A 20 -19.66 -16.48 13.71
C PHE A 20 -18.70 -15.47 13.05
N ASP A 21 -17.45 -15.42 13.51
CA ASP A 21 -16.41 -14.55 12.95
C ASP A 21 -16.13 -14.92 11.48
N LEU A 22 -16.03 -16.21 11.17
CA LEU A 22 -15.80 -16.71 9.80
C LEU A 22 -16.97 -16.36 8.87
N VAL A 23 -18.22 -16.56 9.31
CA VAL A 23 -19.41 -16.21 8.53
C VAL A 23 -19.48 -14.71 8.30
N SER A 24 -19.26 -13.91 9.35
CA SER A 24 -19.27 -12.45 9.26
C SER A 24 -18.18 -11.92 8.32
N PHE A 25 -16.97 -12.47 8.41
CA PHE A 25 -15.87 -12.14 7.51
C PHE A 25 -16.18 -12.53 6.07
N SER A 26 -16.71 -13.74 5.85
CA SER A 26 -17.08 -14.22 4.51
C SER A 26 -18.17 -13.35 3.89
N ALA A 27 -19.20 -12.98 4.65
CA ALA A 27 -20.25 -12.09 4.21
C ALA A 27 -19.70 -10.70 3.82
N TYR A 28 -18.78 -10.16 4.63
CA TYR A 28 -18.10 -8.90 4.32
C TYR A 28 -17.30 -8.99 3.01
N VAL A 29 -16.51 -10.06 2.81
CA VAL A 29 -15.72 -10.26 1.58
C VAL A 29 -16.63 -10.37 0.35
N VAL A 30 -17.71 -11.15 0.44
CA VAL A 30 -18.70 -11.29 -0.65
C VAL A 30 -19.35 -9.95 -0.97
N GLN A 31 -19.79 -9.20 0.05
CA GLN A 31 -20.40 -7.89 -0.14
C GLN A 31 -19.43 -6.88 -0.76
N LEU A 32 -18.18 -6.86 -0.28
CA LEU A 32 -17.13 -5.99 -0.82
C LEU A 32 -16.87 -6.32 -2.30
N THR A 33 -16.76 -7.61 -2.63
CA THR A 33 -16.53 -8.10 -3.99
C THR A 33 -17.68 -7.74 -4.92
N ILE A 34 -18.93 -7.99 -4.52
CA ILE A 34 -20.11 -7.65 -5.33
C ILE A 34 -20.15 -6.15 -5.60
N ARG A 35 -19.94 -5.31 -4.58
CA ARG A 35 -19.93 -3.85 -4.75
C ARG A 35 -18.81 -3.43 -5.69
N ASP A 36 -17.62 -4.00 -5.54
CA ASP A 36 -16.48 -3.66 -6.39
C ASP A 36 -16.70 -4.03 -7.85
N LEU A 37 -17.29 -5.20 -8.11
CA LEU A 37 -17.66 -5.63 -9.46
C LEU A 37 -18.70 -4.70 -10.08
N ILE A 38 -19.67 -4.21 -9.31
CA ILE A 38 -20.64 -3.22 -9.78
C ILE A 38 -19.93 -1.91 -10.15
N LEU A 39 -19.03 -1.40 -9.29
CA LEU A 39 -18.26 -0.18 -9.59
C LEU A 39 -17.39 -0.34 -10.84
N THR A 40 -16.70 -1.49 -10.94
CA THR A 40 -15.83 -1.84 -12.07
C THR A 40 -16.62 -1.93 -13.37
N ALA A 41 -17.77 -2.61 -13.36
CA ALA A 41 -18.63 -2.73 -14.53
C ALA A 41 -19.27 -1.37 -14.92
N THR A 42 -19.50 -0.48 -13.95
CA THR A 42 -20.12 0.83 -14.21
C THR A 42 -19.14 1.88 -14.72
N ASN A 43 -17.88 1.85 -14.28
CA ASN A 43 -16.86 2.85 -14.61
C ASN A 43 -16.70 3.11 -16.12
N PRO A 44 -16.59 2.09 -17.00
CA PRO A 44 -16.47 2.29 -18.44
C PRO A 44 -17.63 3.05 -19.10
N PHE A 45 -18.80 3.08 -18.46
CA PHE A 45 -19.99 3.78 -18.95
C PHE A 45 -20.16 5.20 -18.36
N ARG A 46 -19.18 5.67 -17.58
CA ARG A 46 -19.16 7.02 -16.99
C ARG A 46 -17.95 7.78 -17.54
N PRO A 47 -18.07 9.09 -17.83
CA PRO A 47 -16.92 9.88 -18.25
C PRO A 47 -15.90 9.95 -17.11
N ASN A 48 -14.62 9.80 -17.45
CA ASN A 48 -13.53 10.03 -16.51
C ASN A 48 -13.59 11.46 -15.96
N ARG A 49 -13.16 11.63 -14.71
CA ARG A 49 -13.01 12.94 -14.07
C ARG A 49 -12.04 13.80 -14.89
N PRO A 50 -12.37 15.08 -15.15
CA PRO A 50 -11.48 15.96 -15.89
C PRO A 50 -10.25 16.29 -15.05
N VAL A 51 -9.13 16.54 -15.74
CA VAL A 51 -7.90 17.03 -15.12
C VAL A 51 -8.17 18.33 -14.35
N GLY A 52 -7.57 18.49 -13.18
CA GLY A 52 -7.82 19.55 -12.21
C GLY A 52 -9.06 19.32 -11.32
N ASN A 53 -9.86 18.28 -11.60
CA ASN A 53 -11.04 17.90 -10.81
C ASN A 53 -11.07 16.39 -10.52
N VAL A 54 -9.92 15.72 -10.59
CA VAL A 54 -9.83 14.29 -10.24
C VAL A 54 -10.18 14.10 -8.77
N ILE A 55 -9.60 14.94 -7.91
CA ILE A 55 -10.01 15.12 -6.52
C ILE A 55 -11.20 16.11 -6.51
N PRO A 56 -12.37 15.76 -5.94
CA PRO A 56 -13.54 16.64 -5.96
C PRO A 56 -13.34 17.92 -5.13
N ARG A 57 -14.11 18.98 -5.45
CA ARG A 57 -14.14 20.22 -4.67
C ARG A 57 -14.45 19.94 -3.20
N GLY A 58 -13.78 20.65 -2.30
CA GLY A 58 -13.92 20.50 -0.85
C GLY A 58 -13.03 19.44 -0.22
N TYR A 59 -12.28 18.67 -1.01
CA TYR A 59 -11.27 17.73 -0.51
C TYR A 59 -9.86 18.29 -0.67
N PRO A 60 -8.94 18.00 0.29
CA PRO A 60 -7.52 18.31 0.15
C PRO A 60 -6.93 17.73 -1.15
N GLY A 61 -6.16 18.52 -1.89
CA GLY A 61 -5.59 18.12 -3.19
C GLY A 61 -6.43 18.50 -4.41
N HIS A 62 -7.63 19.07 -4.24
CA HIS A 62 -8.42 19.59 -5.36
C HIS A 62 -7.60 20.57 -6.21
N GLY A 63 -7.58 20.37 -7.53
CA GLY A 63 -6.75 21.18 -8.45
C GLY A 63 -5.25 21.06 -8.22
N GLY A 64 -4.79 19.98 -7.57
CA GLY A 64 -3.38 19.79 -7.20
C GLY A 64 -2.91 20.70 -6.07
N THR A 65 -3.83 21.30 -5.32
CA THR A 65 -3.52 22.16 -4.17
C THR A 65 -3.63 21.36 -2.88
N TRP A 66 -2.48 21.06 -2.28
CA TRP A 66 -2.38 20.26 -1.06
C TRP A 66 -2.26 21.17 0.17
N PRO A 67 -2.71 20.73 1.36
CA PRO A 67 -2.44 21.44 2.60
C PRO A 67 -0.94 21.64 2.83
N GLU A 68 -0.55 22.57 3.69
CA GLU A 68 0.85 22.82 3.99
C GLU A 68 1.56 21.57 4.52
N TYR A 69 2.74 21.27 3.98
CA TYR A 69 3.58 20.17 4.44
C TYR A 69 4.23 20.51 5.79
N THR A 70 4.12 19.61 6.74
CA THR A 70 4.86 19.64 8.01
C THR A 70 5.68 18.37 8.14
N ALA A 71 7.01 18.52 8.23
CA ALA A 71 7.91 17.39 8.45
C ALA A 71 7.60 16.69 9.78
N PRO A 72 7.62 15.35 9.84
CA PRO A 72 7.35 14.62 11.07
C PRO A 72 8.46 14.86 12.11
N LYS A 73 8.07 15.04 13.36
CA LYS A 73 9.00 15.10 14.49
C LYS A 73 9.49 13.69 14.81
N ARG A 74 10.74 13.41 14.46
CA ARG A 74 11.38 12.10 14.71
C ARG A 74 11.30 11.73 16.19
N GLY A 75 10.86 10.49 16.47
CA GLY A 75 10.71 9.96 17.82
C GLY A 75 9.41 10.37 18.53
N GLU A 76 8.67 11.36 18.03
CA GLU A 76 7.39 11.80 18.58
C GLU A 76 6.21 11.37 17.69
N ASP A 77 6.29 11.70 16.40
CA ASP A 77 5.24 11.44 15.43
C ASP A 77 5.36 10.01 14.89
N SER A 78 4.22 9.33 14.78
CA SER A 78 4.13 7.97 14.28
C SER A 78 4.09 7.97 12.75
N ARG A 79 4.92 7.15 12.11
CA ARG A 79 4.94 6.93 10.66
C ARG A 79 5.01 5.44 10.35
N SER A 80 4.58 5.08 9.15
CA SER A 80 4.40 3.71 8.66
C SER A 80 5.42 3.37 7.56
N PRO A 81 5.55 2.11 7.13
CA PRO A 81 6.26 1.77 5.90
C PRO A 81 5.57 2.27 4.61
N CYS A 82 4.35 2.79 4.70
CA CYS A 82 3.60 3.27 3.54
C CYS A 82 3.84 4.78 3.30
N PRO A 83 4.54 5.17 2.21
CA PRO A 83 4.76 6.58 1.90
C PRO A 83 3.43 7.32 1.70
N GLY A 84 2.41 6.64 1.19
CA GLY A 84 1.10 7.24 0.96
C GLY A 84 0.38 7.69 2.22
N LEU A 85 0.45 6.91 3.30
CA LEU A 85 -0.14 7.28 4.58
C LEU A 85 0.69 8.35 5.29
N ASN A 86 2.01 8.26 5.17
CA ASN A 86 2.92 9.23 5.73
C ASN A 86 2.73 10.61 5.10
N ALA A 87 2.55 10.69 3.78
CA ALA A 87 2.21 11.93 3.09
C ALA A 87 0.89 12.53 3.59
N LEU A 88 -0.15 11.72 3.75
CA LEU A 88 -1.43 12.19 4.29
C LEU A 88 -1.28 12.75 5.71
N ALA A 89 -0.44 12.14 6.55
CA ALA A 89 -0.14 12.65 7.89
C ALA A 89 0.75 13.90 7.84
N ASN A 90 1.76 13.98 6.96
CA ASN A 90 2.62 15.16 6.82
C ASN A 90 1.86 16.39 6.31
N HIS A 91 0.75 16.19 5.60
CA HIS A 91 -0.15 17.26 5.12
C HIS A 91 -1.39 17.47 6.02
N GLY A 92 -1.48 16.86 7.21
CA GLY A 92 -2.61 17.05 8.11
C GLY A 92 -3.96 16.55 7.61
N ILE A 93 -3.97 15.73 6.56
CA ILE A 93 -5.17 15.05 6.05
C ILE A 93 -5.53 13.89 6.98
N LEU A 94 -4.51 13.21 7.50
CA LEU A 94 -4.59 12.38 8.71
C LEU A 94 -4.04 13.19 9.90
N PRO A 95 -4.30 12.77 11.15
CA PRO A 95 -3.65 13.37 12.31
C PRO A 95 -2.14 13.50 12.11
N ASN A 96 -1.59 14.73 12.20
CA ASN A 96 -0.17 15.02 11.93
C ASN A 96 0.78 14.13 12.72
N ASN A 97 0.42 13.82 13.97
CA ASN A 97 1.20 12.94 14.83
C ASN A 97 1.13 11.45 14.46
N GLY A 98 0.32 11.09 13.46
CA GLY A 98 0.13 9.73 12.96
C GLY A 98 -0.50 8.75 13.96
N LYS A 99 -1.16 9.25 15.02
CA LYS A 99 -1.68 8.43 16.11
C LYS A 99 -3.21 8.43 16.17
N ARG A 100 -3.78 7.37 16.74
CA ARG A 100 -5.23 7.20 16.99
C ARG A 100 -6.10 7.42 15.76
N ILE A 101 -5.66 6.87 14.63
CA ILE A 101 -6.35 6.96 13.36
C ILE A 101 -7.41 5.87 13.29
N THR A 102 -8.68 6.26 13.19
CA THR A 102 -9.78 5.32 12.99
C THR A 102 -9.78 4.77 11.56
N TYR A 103 -10.39 3.60 11.35
CA TYR A 103 -10.51 3.02 10.00
C TYR A 103 -11.28 3.93 9.03
N ALA A 104 -12.28 4.65 9.53
CA ALA A 104 -13.06 5.58 8.73
C ALA A 104 -12.20 6.75 8.24
N GLN A 105 -11.38 7.34 9.12
CA GLN A 105 -10.43 8.38 8.75
C GLN A 105 -9.41 7.86 7.73
N LEU A 106 -8.83 6.67 7.96
CA LEU A 106 -7.84 6.09 7.08
C LEU A 106 -8.41 5.84 5.68
N SER A 107 -9.55 5.12 5.60
CA SER A 107 -10.21 4.77 4.36
C SER A 107 -10.67 6.01 3.59
N HIS A 108 -11.28 6.99 4.25
CA HIS A 108 -11.72 8.22 3.62
C HIS A 108 -10.54 9.04 3.07
N ALA A 109 -9.46 9.18 3.84
CA ALA A 109 -8.28 9.94 3.43
C ALA A 109 -7.62 9.33 2.17
N ILE A 110 -7.36 8.02 2.16
CA ILE A 110 -6.74 7.36 0.99
C ILE A 110 -7.67 7.36 -0.22
N GLN A 111 -8.98 7.20 -0.01
CA GLN A 111 -9.96 7.19 -1.09
C GLN A 111 -9.91 8.50 -1.87
N HIS A 112 -9.97 9.63 -1.16
CA HIS A 112 -10.10 10.93 -1.81
C HIS A 112 -8.77 11.46 -2.34
N ALA A 113 -7.67 11.27 -1.62
CA ALA A 113 -6.36 11.75 -2.06
C ALA A 113 -5.83 11.04 -3.31
N TYR A 114 -6.17 9.76 -3.50
CA TYR A 114 -5.66 8.93 -4.60
C TYR A 114 -6.73 8.52 -5.62
N ASN A 115 -7.95 9.09 -5.52
CA ASN A 115 -9.13 8.71 -6.30
C ASN A 115 -9.36 7.19 -6.38
N LEU A 116 -9.35 6.52 -5.23
CA LEU A 116 -9.65 5.09 -5.15
C LEU A 116 -11.16 4.89 -4.96
N ALA A 117 -11.66 3.75 -5.42
CA ALA A 117 -13.02 3.34 -5.11
C ALA A 117 -13.17 3.10 -3.60
N PRO A 118 -14.36 3.32 -3.01
CA PRO A 118 -14.60 3.03 -1.59
C PRO A 118 -14.24 1.58 -1.21
N THR A 119 -14.43 0.64 -2.13
CA THR A 119 -14.10 -0.78 -1.96
C THR A 119 -12.61 -1.02 -1.84
N LEU A 120 -11.80 -0.40 -2.70
CA LEU A 120 -10.34 -0.51 -2.65
C LEU A 120 -9.78 0.18 -1.40
N ALA A 121 -10.28 1.36 -1.05
CA ALA A 121 -9.91 2.03 0.20
C ALA A 121 -10.23 1.18 1.45
N SER A 122 -11.41 0.55 1.48
CA SER A 122 -11.80 -0.37 2.54
C SER A 122 -10.91 -1.62 2.59
N GLN A 123 -10.50 -2.15 1.43
CA GLN A 123 -9.60 -3.30 1.36
C GLN A 123 -8.19 -2.94 1.89
N LEU A 124 -7.61 -1.82 1.46
CA LEU A 124 -6.30 -1.37 1.91
C LEU A 124 -6.28 -1.07 3.42
N THR A 125 -7.39 -0.55 3.96
CA THR A 125 -7.56 -0.29 5.40
C THR A 125 -7.74 -1.58 6.22
N SER A 126 -8.09 -2.71 5.60
CA SER A 126 -8.42 -3.94 6.34
C SER A 126 -7.24 -4.50 7.15
N ALA A 127 -6.00 -4.23 6.75
CA ALA A 127 -4.82 -4.62 7.51
C ALA A 127 -4.73 -3.89 8.87
N ALA A 128 -5.14 -2.62 8.93
CA ALA A 128 -5.22 -1.88 10.19
C ALA A 128 -6.16 -2.55 11.19
N LYS A 129 -7.23 -3.20 10.70
CA LYS A 129 -8.17 -3.95 11.55
C LYS A 129 -7.55 -5.21 12.16
N GLN A 130 -6.55 -5.79 11.53
CA GLN A 130 -5.82 -6.94 12.09
C GLN A 130 -4.84 -6.52 13.18
N LEU A 131 -4.42 -5.25 13.19
CA LEU A 131 -3.35 -4.71 14.03
C LEU A 131 -3.84 -3.84 15.19
N ASP A 132 -5.13 -3.49 15.21
CA ASP A 132 -5.69 -2.56 16.21
C ASP A 132 -5.75 -3.16 17.63
N GLN A 133 -5.66 -4.48 17.77
CA GLN A 133 -5.80 -5.19 19.05
C GLN A 133 -7.11 -4.85 19.80
N GLY A 134 -8.18 -4.53 19.08
CA GLY A 134 -9.48 -4.14 19.64
C GLY A 134 -9.61 -2.68 20.07
N ARG A 135 -8.63 -1.82 19.75
CA ARG A 135 -8.66 -0.38 20.05
C ARG A 135 -9.66 0.40 19.19
N GLY A 136 -10.00 -0.09 17.99
CA GLY A 136 -10.79 0.62 16.99
C GLY A 136 -10.03 1.73 16.25
N TRP A 137 -8.71 1.84 16.47
CA TRP A 137 -7.81 2.78 15.84
C TRP A 137 -6.39 2.19 15.77
N ILE A 138 -5.56 2.76 14.90
CA ILE A 138 -4.13 2.45 14.79
C ILE A 138 -3.27 3.70 14.95
N ASP A 139 -2.04 3.51 15.41
CA ASP A 139 -0.95 4.42 15.14
C ASP A 139 -0.26 3.95 13.84
N LEU A 140 0.25 4.86 13.02
CA LEU A 140 0.83 4.51 11.72
C LEU A 140 1.98 3.48 11.84
N HIS A 141 2.74 3.54 12.93
CA HIS A 141 3.82 2.60 13.23
C HIS A 141 3.32 1.17 13.48
N ASP A 142 2.04 0.96 13.81
CA ASP A 142 1.46 -0.38 13.96
C ASP A 142 1.57 -1.18 12.65
N LEU A 143 1.65 -0.50 11.49
CA LEU A 143 1.82 -1.11 10.17
C LEU A 143 3.26 -1.61 9.90
N ASN A 144 4.21 -1.38 10.81
CA ASN A 144 5.60 -1.87 10.73
C ASN A 144 5.73 -3.39 11.00
N VAL A 145 4.62 -4.08 11.28
CA VAL A 145 4.61 -5.53 11.53
C VAL A 145 4.84 -6.31 10.24
N LEU A 146 5.94 -7.07 10.19
CA LEU A 146 6.28 -8.00 9.11
C LEU A 146 5.14 -9.00 8.88
N ASN A 147 4.87 -9.27 7.61
CA ASN A 147 3.90 -10.25 7.13
C ASN A 147 2.42 -9.93 7.40
N VAL A 148 2.09 -8.68 7.74
CA VAL A 148 0.69 -8.19 7.64
C VAL A 148 0.55 -7.25 6.45
N VAL A 149 1.33 -6.17 6.43
CA VAL A 149 1.46 -5.24 5.28
C VAL A 149 2.92 -5.12 4.88
N GLN A 150 3.80 -4.91 5.86
CA GLN A 150 5.23 -4.87 5.64
C GLN A 150 5.72 -6.25 5.15
N HIS A 151 6.61 -6.23 4.16
CA HIS A 151 7.22 -7.42 3.59
C HIS A 151 8.66 -7.14 3.12
N ASP A 152 9.46 -8.19 2.98
CA ASP A 152 10.83 -8.11 2.43
C ASP A 152 10.83 -7.71 0.94
N ALA A 153 12.00 -7.34 0.42
CA ALA A 153 12.19 -6.88 -0.97
C ALA A 153 11.35 -5.63 -1.33
N SER A 154 11.06 -4.79 -0.33
CA SER A 154 10.48 -3.47 -0.56
C SER A 154 11.40 -2.59 -1.43
N PHE A 155 10.80 -1.68 -2.20
CA PHE A 155 11.54 -0.75 -3.06
C PHE A 155 12.19 0.40 -2.30
N THR A 156 11.62 0.77 -1.17
CA THR A 156 11.95 2.03 -0.51
C THR A 156 12.49 1.84 0.90
N ARG A 157 12.55 0.60 1.37
CA ARG A 157 13.05 0.20 2.69
C ARG A 157 13.92 -1.06 2.55
N PRO A 158 15.05 -1.16 3.28
CA PRO A 158 15.76 -2.41 3.46
C PRO A 158 14.88 -3.43 4.18
N ASP A 159 15.17 -4.72 4.03
CA ASP A 159 14.45 -5.76 4.77
C ASP A 159 14.54 -5.52 6.29
N ILE A 160 13.49 -5.91 7.02
CA ILE A 160 13.37 -5.64 8.45
C ILE A 160 14.49 -6.27 9.28
N ALA A 161 15.09 -7.36 8.77
CA ALA A 161 16.26 -8.01 9.34
C ALA A 161 17.48 -7.08 9.46
N PHE A 162 17.57 -6.07 8.58
CA PHE A 162 18.66 -5.09 8.56
C PHE A 162 18.23 -3.71 9.07
N CYS A 163 16.94 -3.38 8.96
CA CYS A 163 16.38 -2.10 9.40
C CYS A 163 15.05 -2.32 10.12
N PRO A 164 15.04 -2.47 11.46
CA PRO A 164 13.81 -2.76 12.21
C PRO A 164 12.75 -1.65 12.11
N ASP A 165 13.17 -0.40 11.97
CA ASP A 165 12.27 0.74 11.81
C ASP A 165 12.00 1.03 10.33
N GLN A 166 10.90 0.50 9.80
CA GLN A 166 10.52 0.69 8.40
C GLN A 166 9.78 2.01 8.16
N SER A 167 9.59 2.84 9.19
CA SER A 167 8.94 4.14 9.05
C SER A 167 9.78 5.16 8.27
N ILE A 168 11.09 4.92 8.15
CA ILE A 168 12.04 5.84 7.52
C ILE A 168 12.28 5.39 6.06
N PRO A 169 12.03 6.25 5.06
CA PRO A 169 12.35 5.96 3.67
C PRO A 169 13.88 5.90 3.46
N HIS A 170 14.34 4.96 2.64
CA HIS A 170 15.74 4.80 2.28
C HIS A 170 16.01 5.41 0.90
N THR A 171 16.51 6.65 0.88
CA THR A 171 16.74 7.45 -0.35
C THR A 171 17.58 6.72 -1.40
N GLY A 172 18.61 5.95 -1.00
CA GLY A 172 19.43 5.18 -1.94
C GLY A 172 18.64 4.13 -2.75
N LEU A 173 17.76 3.36 -2.10
CA LEU A 173 16.89 2.39 -2.77
C LEU A 173 15.83 3.09 -3.64
N ILE A 174 15.28 4.21 -3.15
CA ILE A 174 14.31 5.01 -3.90
C ILE A 174 14.93 5.56 -5.19
N ASN A 175 16.11 6.18 -5.10
CA ASN A 175 16.82 6.70 -6.27
C ASN A 175 17.09 5.57 -7.27
N ARG A 176 17.59 4.43 -6.78
CA ARG A 176 17.84 3.25 -7.62
C ARG A 176 16.58 2.76 -8.32
N LEU A 177 15.41 2.73 -7.66
CA LEU A 177 14.14 2.43 -8.33
C LEU A 177 13.85 3.42 -9.46
N LEU A 178 13.95 4.73 -9.19
CA LEU A 178 13.59 5.77 -10.16
C LEU A 178 14.53 5.80 -11.36
N ASP A 179 15.80 5.47 -11.18
CA ASP A 179 16.79 5.38 -12.24
C ASP A 179 16.52 4.24 -13.25
N HIS A 180 15.59 3.32 -12.93
CA HIS A 180 15.16 2.25 -13.84
C HIS A 180 14.07 2.67 -14.83
N ALA A 181 13.63 3.94 -14.83
CA ALA A 181 12.72 4.45 -15.84
C ALA A 181 13.38 4.37 -17.22
N SER A 182 12.90 3.44 -18.05
CA SER A 182 13.51 3.13 -19.35
C SER A 182 13.48 4.28 -20.36
N ASP A 183 12.51 5.19 -20.23
CA ASP A 183 12.40 6.43 -21.02
C ASP A 183 13.00 7.66 -20.32
N GLY A 184 13.59 7.47 -19.13
CA GLY A 184 14.13 8.52 -18.26
C GLY A 184 13.09 9.44 -17.62
N LYS A 185 11.78 9.12 -17.69
CA LYS A 185 10.69 9.98 -17.21
C LYS A 185 9.57 9.23 -16.49
N HIS A 186 9.27 8.01 -16.90
CA HIS A 186 8.18 7.20 -16.37
C HIS A 186 8.65 5.76 -16.12
N LEU A 187 8.34 5.25 -14.93
CA LEU A 187 8.43 3.82 -14.66
C LEU A 187 7.25 3.10 -15.32
N SER A 188 7.55 2.30 -16.34
CA SER A 188 6.57 1.40 -16.95
C SER A 188 6.27 0.21 -16.03
N LEU A 189 5.18 -0.53 -16.29
CA LEU A 189 4.92 -1.79 -15.59
C LEU A 189 6.05 -2.80 -15.78
N THR A 190 6.70 -2.80 -16.95
CA THR A 190 7.87 -3.65 -17.23
C THR A 190 9.06 -3.26 -16.35
N ASP A 191 9.28 -1.96 -16.12
CA ASP A 191 10.34 -1.48 -15.23
C ASP A 191 10.06 -1.86 -13.77
N PHE A 192 8.81 -1.72 -13.32
CA PHE A 192 8.40 -2.19 -11.99
C PHE A 192 8.57 -3.71 -11.81
N SER A 193 8.17 -4.52 -12.80
CA SER A 193 8.33 -5.98 -12.75
C SER A 193 9.80 -6.39 -12.74
N TYR A 194 10.62 -5.77 -13.61
CA TYR A 194 12.07 -6.00 -13.63
C TYR A 194 12.69 -5.65 -12.27
N TYR A 195 12.42 -4.45 -11.75
CA TYR A 195 13.00 -4.01 -10.48
C TYR A 195 12.53 -4.87 -9.28
N SER A 196 11.28 -5.36 -9.33
CA SER A 196 10.79 -6.34 -8.35
C SER A 196 11.56 -7.65 -8.39
N GLY A 197 11.85 -8.19 -9.59
CA GLY A 197 12.69 -9.37 -9.76
C GLY A 197 14.09 -9.17 -9.18
N LEU A 198 14.69 -8.02 -9.48
CA LEU A 198 16.01 -7.61 -8.98
C LEU A 198 16.04 -7.56 -7.45
N ARG A 199 15.09 -6.84 -6.82
CA ARG A 199 15.00 -6.69 -5.36
C ARG A 199 14.73 -8.03 -4.66
N ARG A 200 13.86 -8.88 -5.21
CA ARG A 200 13.55 -10.20 -4.65
C ARG A 200 14.76 -11.14 -4.70
N ALA A 201 15.46 -11.20 -5.83
CA ALA A 201 16.65 -12.03 -6.00
C ALA A 201 17.77 -11.61 -5.03
N GLU A 202 18.00 -10.30 -4.94
CA GLU A 202 18.95 -9.68 -4.01
C GLU A 202 18.65 -10.00 -2.54
N CYS A 203 17.44 -9.68 -2.08
CA CYS A 203 17.05 -9.90 -0.70
C CYS A 203 17.11 -11.38 -0.36
N LYS A 204 16.67 -12.26 -1.26
CA LYS A 204 16.76 -13.71 -1.07
C LYS A 204 18.19 -14.21 -0.90
N ARG A 205 19.16 -13.60 -1.59
CA ARG A 205 20.58 -13.97 -1.51
C ARG A 205 21.23 -13.49 -0.22
N ASN A 206 20.85 -12.30 0.25
CA ASN A 206 21.57 -11.60 1.32
C ASN A 206 20.86 -11.69 2.69
N ASN A 207 19.55 -11.92 2.73
CA ASN A 207 18.75 -12.01 3.94
C ASN A 207 18.45 -13.49 4.30
N GLY A 208 19.17 -14.02 5.29
CA GLY A 208 18.93 -15.38 5.81
C GLY A 208 17.55 -15.59 6.47
N GLN A 209 16.78 -14.52 6.68
CA GLN A 209 15.41 -14.53 7.19
C GLN A 209 14.37 -14.17 6.12
N TYR A 210 14.74 -14.17 4.83
CA TYR A 210 13.86 -13.77 3.73
C TYR A 210 12.55 -14.58 3.68
N THR A 211 11.43 -13.88 3.77
CA THR A 211 10.10 -14.50 3.97
C THR A 211 9.27 -14.66 2.68
N LEU A 212 9.50 -13.82 1.66
CA LEU A 212 8.67 -13.79 0.44
C LEU A 212 8.68 -15.11 -0.35
N SER A 213 9.73 -15.93 -0.24
CA SER A 213 9.83 -17.19 -0.99
C SER A 213 8.68 -18.16 -0.68
N GLY A 214 8.16 -18.14 0.55
CA GLY A 214 7.14 -19.08 1.01
C GLY A 214 5.70 -18.55 0.95
N SER A 215 5.48 -17.31 0.51
CA SER A 215 4.16 -16.65 0.59
C SER A 215 3.77 -15.91 -0.68
N PHE A 216 2.88 -16.52 -1.46
CA PHE A 216 2.28 -15.86 -2.63
C PHE A 216 1.48 -14.61 -2.24
N ILE A 217 0.83 -14.61 -1.06
CA ILE A 217 0.07 -13.45 -0.58
C ILE A 217 0.99 -12.24 -0.37
N HIS A 218 2.15 -12.42 0.26
CA HIS A 218 3.10 -11.31 0.47
C HIS A 218 3.77 -10.86 -0.83
N LYS A 219 4.04 -11.77 -1.77
CA LYS A 219 4.45 -11.40 -3.13
C LYS A 219 3.41 -10.50 -3.80
N MET A 220 2.12 -10.85 -3.69
CA MET A 220 1.03 -10.05 -4.23
C MET A 220 0.90 -8.67 -3.57
N ILE A 221 1.26 -8.50 -2.29
CA ILE A 221 1.29 -7.16 -1.66
C ILE A 221 2.39 -6.29 -2.30
N GLY A 222 3.58 -6.85 -2.53
CA GLY A 222 4.66 -6.14 -3.21
C GLY A 222 4.28 -5.75 -4.64
N SER A 223 3.73 -6.69 -5.41
CA SER A 223 3.25 -6.44 -6.77
C SER A 223 2.07 -5.46 -6.82
N GLY A 224 1.20 -5.48 -5.80
CA GLY A 224 0.13 -4.50 -5.63
C GLY A 224 0.65 -3.10 -5.33
N THR A 225 1.75 -2.97 -4.59
CA THR A 225 2.39 -1.67 -4.35
C THR A 225 2.94 -1.10 -5.66
N SER A 226 3.61 -1.92 -6.48
CA SER A 226 4.04 -1.56 -7.85
C SER A 226 2.86 -1.10 -8.72
N ALA A 227 1.79 -1.88 -8.73
CA ALA A 227 0.59 -1.59 -9.51
C ALA A 227 -0.07 -0.28 -9.08
N LEU A 228 -0.17 0.00 -7.77
CA LEU A 228 -0.74 1.24 -7.27
C LEU A 228 0.14 2.44 -7.59
N MET A 229 1.47 2.33 -7.47
CA MET A 229 2.37 3.42 -7.90
C MET A 229 2.20 3.73 -9.38
N TYR A 230 2.13 2.71 -10.24
CA TYR A 230 1.85 2.89 -11.66
C TYR A 230 0.47 3.52 -11.91
N SER A 231 -0.61 2.94 -11.37
CA SER A 231 -1.97 3.42 -11.62
C SER A 231 -2.19 4.85 -11.11
N ILE A 232 -1.71 5.17 -9.91
CA ILE A 232 -1.95 6.46 -9.25
C ILE A 232 -1.06 7.55 -9.82
N PHE A 233 0.23 7.28 -10.08
CA PHE A 233 1.18 8.31 -10.50
C PHE A 233 1.48 8.29 -12.00
N GLY A 234 1.08 7.22 -12.71
CA GLY A 234 1.43 7.03 -14.13
C GLY A 234 2.92 6.74 -14.34
N GLY A 235 3.63 6.32 -13.29
CA GLY A 235 5.08 6.10 -13.33
C GLY A 235 5.92 7.37 -13.30
N ASP A 236 5.33 8.56 -13.25
CA ASP A 236 6.02 9.87 -13.26
C ASP A 236 7.10 9.95 -12.16
N ILE A 237 8.37 9.93 -12.58
CA ILE A 237 9.49 9.82 -11.64
C ILE A 237 9.68 11.09 -10.82
N GLU A 238 9.29 12.27 -11.32
CA GLU A 238 9.43 13.51 -10.55
C GLU A 238 8.41 13.52 -9.41
N ALA A 239 7.15 13.18 -9.71
CA ALA A 239 6.11 13.06 -8.70
C ALA A 239 6.41 11.94 -7.70
N LEU A 240 6.85 10.78 -8.18
CA LEU A 240 7.24 9.66 -7.32
C LEU A 240 8.44 9.99 -6.44
N ARG A 241 9.42 10.77 -6.92
CA ARG A 241 10.57 11.19 -6.11
C ARG A 241 10.13 11.99 -4.89
N VAL A 242 9.31 13.02 -5.08
CA VAL A 242 8.78 13.84 -3.97
C VAL A 242 7.93 12.98 -3.03
N TRP A 243 7.09 12.10 -3.57
CA TRP A 243 6.21 11.25 -2.77
C TRP A 243 6.94 10.15 -1.99
N LEU A 244 8.01 9.58 -2.53
CA LEU A 244 8.76 8.50 -1.88
C LEU A 244 9.86 9.00 -0.94
N VAL A 245 10.58 10.07 -1.32
CA VAL A 245 11.70 10.61 -0.54
C VAL A 245 11.21 11.53 0.56
N ASP A 246 10.37 12.51 0.20
CA ASP A 246 9.92 13.55 1.13
C ASP A 246 8.61 13.17 1.84
N GLU A 247 7.95 12.12 1.35
CA GLU A 247 6.60 11.72 1.77
C GLU A 247 5.66 12.93 1.76
N ARG A 248 5.63 13.59 0.59
CA ARG A 248 4.90 14.83 0.30
C ARG A 248 4.18 14.68 -1.05
N PHE A 249 3.09 15.42 -1.25
CA PHE A 249 2.53 15.63 -2.58
C PHE A 249 3.23 16.79 -3.29
N MET A 250 3.63 16.55 -4.54
CA MET A 250 4.18 17.60 -5.41
C MET A 250 3.10 18.67 -5.70
N ASP A 251 3.51 19.93 -5.77
CA ASP A 251 2.59 21.03 -6.07
C ASP A 251 2.00 20.88 -7.47
N GLY A 252 0.68 21.01 -7.58
CA GLY A 252 -0.04 20.80 -8.84
C GLY A 252 -0.27 19.33 -9.21
N TRP A 253 0.24 18.37 -8.43
CA TRP A 253 0.02 16.94 -8.69
C TRP A 253 -1.39 16.51 -8.34
N GLU A 254 -1.99 15.69 -9.20
CA GLU A 254 -3.22 14.95 -8.95
C GLU A 254 -3.11 13.50 -9.46
N PRO A 255 -3.94 12.57 -8.93
CA PRO A 255 -3.90 11.17 -9.35
C PRO A 255 -4.19 10.97 -10.84
N ARG A 256 -3.51 10.01 -11.46
CA ARG A 256 -3.76 9.54 -12.84
C ARG A 256 -4.94 8.58 -12.94
N THR A 257 -5.36 7.99 -11.83
CA THR A 257 -6.64 7.27 -11.68
C THR A 257 -7.78 8.27 -11.82
N ARG A 258 -8.41 8.31 -13.00
CA ARG A 258 -9.46 9.30 -13.36
C ARG A 258 -10.85 8.71 -13.44
N GLU A 259 -11.03 7.46 -13.06
CA GLU A 259 -12.31 6.79 -13.10
C GLU A 259 -13.36 7.53 -12.27
N ALA A 260 -14.60 7.63 -12.79
CA ALA A 260 -15.67 8.40 -12.16
C ALA A 260 -15.97 7.92 -10.72
N LEU A 261 -15.98 6.60 -10.52
CA LEU A 261 -16.24 5.95 -9.24
C LEU A 261 -14.96 5.54 -8.50
N GLY A 262 -13.80 6.04 -8.95
CA GLY A 262 -12.48 5.71 -8.43
C GLY A 262 -11.94 4.37 -8.94
N HIS A 263 -10.64 4.16 -8.73
CA HIS A 263 -9.93 2.94 -9.12
C HIS A 263 -10.33 1.77 -8.22
N THR A 264 -10.77 0.66 -8.80
CA THR A 264 -11.41 -0.45 -8.07
C THR A 264 -10.43 -1.54 -7.64
N VAL A 265 -10.90 -2.47 -6.78
CA VAL A 265 -10.12 -3.66 -6.40
C VAL A 265 -9.85 -4.53 -7.61
N ALA A 266 -10.83 -4.76 -8.48
CA ALA A 266 -10.65 -5.57 -9.68
C ALA A 266 -9.60 -4.98 -10.63
N GLN A 267 -9.59 -3.65 -10.81
CA GLN A 267 -8.57 -2.97 -11.63
C GLN A 267 -7.18 -3.09 -11.00
N ALA A 268 -7.06 -2.78 -9.69
CA ALA A 268 -5.79 -2.89 -8.97
C ALA A 268 -5.26 -4.33 -9.00
N LEU A 269 -6.11 -5.34 -8.79
CA LEU A 269 -5.74 -6.75 -8.83
C LEU A 269 -5.30 -7.19 -10.23
N ALA A 270 -5.99 -6.76 -11.29
CA ALA A 270 -5.59 -7.08 -12.66
C ALA A 270 -4.16 -6.58 -12.95
N THR A 271 -3.85 -5.33 -12.60
CA THR A 271 -2.50 -4.77 -12.76
C THR A 271 -1.49 -5.46 -11.83
N SER A 272 -1.87 -5.80 -10.60
CA SER A 272 -1.01 -6.53 -9.66
C SER A 272 -0.63 -7.91 -10.18
N LEU A 273 -1.57 -8.63 -10.78
CA LEU A 273 -1.33 -9.95 -11.39
C LEU A 273 -0.45 -9.81 -12.64
N ALA A 274 -0.68 -8.78 -13.47
CA ALA A 274 0.18 -8.50 -14.62
C ALA A 274 1.63 -8.24 -14.17
N VAL A 275 1.83 -7.49 -13.08
CA VAL A 275 3.16 -7.28 -12.49
C VAL A 275 3.73 -8.60 -11.98
N GLU A 276 3.01 -9.32 -11.11
CA GLU A 276 3.51 -10.54 -10.45
C GLU A 276 3.93 -11.62 -11.47
N PHE A 277 3.10 -11.87 -12.48
CA PHE A 277 3.39 -12.89 -13.49
C PHE A 277 4.43 -12.45 -14.53
N SER A 278 4.83 -11.18 -14.52
CA SER A 278 5.95 -10.67 -15.33
C SER A 278 7.27 -10.61 -14.56
N ILE A 279 7.28 -10.89 -13.25
CA ILE A 279 8.50 -10.90 -12.45
C ILE A 279 9.32 -12.16 -12.75
N ASP A 280 10.59 -11.96 -13.08
CA ASP A 280 11.59 -13.03 -13.17
C ASP A 280 12.72 -12.79 -12.15
N GLU A 281 12.74 -13.60 -11.09
CA GLU A 281 13.79 -13.56 -10.06
C GLU A 281 15.15 -14.12 -10.55
N LYS A 282 15.20 -14.69 -11.76
CA LYS A 282 16.42 -15.23 -12.40
C LYS A 282 16.80 -14.47 -13.67
N GLN A 283 16.19 -13.31 -13.89
CA GLN A 283 16.47 -12.47 -15.04
C GLN A 283 17.97 -12.12 -15.14
N ALA A 284 18.44 -11.96 -16.39
CA ALA A 284 19.71 -11.30 -16.62
C ALA A 284 19.62 -9.82 -16.19
N LEU A 285 20.70 -9.29 -15.60
CA LEU A 285 20.78 -7.88 -15.28
C LEU A 285 20.83 -7.06 -16.58
N ARG A 286 20.11 -5.94 -16.61
CA ARG A 286 20.28 -4.92 -17.66
C ARG A 286 21.71 -4.36 -17.58
N GLU A 287 22.18 -3.83 -18.70
CA GLU A 287 23.51 -3.24 -18.75
C GLU A 287 23.67 -2.12 -17.71
N GLY A 288 24.72 -2.19 -16.90
CA GLY A 288 25.00 -1.23 -15.82
C GLY A 288 24.35 -1.56 -14.47
N ASP A 289 23.40 -2.49 -14.42
CA ASP A 289 22.81 -2.90 -13.15
C ASP A 289 23.74 -3.86 -12.39
N VAL A 290 23.84 -3.62 -11.08
CA VAL A 290 24.51 -4.50 -10.10
C VAL A 290 23.57 -4.77 -8.95
N PHE A 291 23.79 -5.85 -8.20
CA PHE A 291 23.12 -6.02 -6.91
C PHE A 291 23.61 -4.94 -5.93
N TYR A 292 22.72 -4.38 -5.11
CA TYR A 292 22.97 -3.29 -4.16
C TYR A 292 24.11 -3.56 -3.16
N HIS A 293 24.39 -4.84 -2.88
CA HIS A 293 25.40 -5.27 -1.92
C HIS A 293 26.61 -5.97 -2.57
N GLU A 294 26.74 -5.91 -3.90
CA GLU A 294 27.94 -6.33 -4.66
C GLU A 294 28.65 -5.12 -5.27
#